data_AF-A0A6M0CVU2-F1
#
_entry.id   AF-A0A6M0CVU2-F1
#
_cell.length_a   1.000
_cell.length_b   1.000
_cell.length_c   1.000
_cell.angle_alpha   90.00
_cell.angle_beta   90.00
_cell.angle_gamma   90.00
#
_symmetry.space_group_name_H-M   'P 1'
#
loop_
_entity.id
_entity.type
_entity.pdbx_description
1 polymer ?
#
loop_
_entity_poly.entity_id
_entity_poly.type
_entity_poly.pdbx_seq_one_letter_code
_entity_poly.pdbx_strand_id
1 'polypeptide(L)'
;MANSIGVVSKVIGQVIAVAADGTRRVLMEGDRVFAGEQLETGAAGAVAVHLHNGAELTLGTRQQLVVVPRVVGQPGPAREQHRPGHA
;
A
#
# COMPACT_ATOMS: atom_id res chain seq x y z
N MET A 1 -4.42 7.38 -19.89
CA MET A 1 -5.32 8.16 -19.02
C MET A 1 -5.17 7.61 -17.61
N ALA A 2 -4.68 8.39 -16.65
CA ALA A 2 -4.46 7.92 -15.28
C ALA A 2 -5.78 7.98 -14.50
N ASN A 3 -6.33 6.82 -14.16
CA ASN A 3 -7.62 6.72 -13.47
C ASN A 3 -7.38 6.85 -11.95
N SER A 4 -7.56 8.05 -11.40
CA SER A 4 -7.52 8.26 -9.95
C SER A 4 -8.66 7.47 -9.30
N ILE A 5 -8.34 6.64 -8.30
CA ILE A 5 -9.32 5.82 -7.58
C ILE A 5 -9.97 6.58 -6.43
N GLY A 6 -9.29 7.61 -5.91
CA GLY A 6 -9.76 8.36 -4.76
C GLY A 6 -8.84 9.50 -4.35
N VAL A 7 -9.20 10.14 -3.24
CA VAL A 7 -8.43 11.21 -2.60
C VAL A 7 -8.06 10.79 -1.17
N VAL A 8 -6.86 11.13 -0.75
CA VAL A 8 -6.41 10.93 0.61
C VAL A 8 -7.20 11.85 1.53
N SER A 9 -7.98 11.25 2.42
CA SER A 9 -8.74 11.96 3.45
C SER A 9 -7.87 12.24 4.67
N LYS A 10 -6.99 11.29 5.03
CA LYS A 10 -6.11 11.39 6.19
C LYS A 10 -4.77 10.69 5.97
N VAL A 11 -3.67 11.33 6.40
CA VAL A 11 -2.32 10.73 6.45
C VAL A 11 -1.73 10.95 7.84
N ILE A 12 -1.18 9.88 8.41
CA ILE A 12 -0.39 9.93 9.63
C ILE A 12 0.98 9.34 9.31
N GLY A 13 2.04 10.05 9.69
CA GLY A 13 3.41 9.64 9.41
C GLY A 13 3.80 9.81 7.94
N GLN A 14 4.71 8.95 7.47
CA GLN A 14 5.22 9.01 6.11
C GLN A 14 4.59 7.90 5.27
N VAL A 15 3.99 8.28 4.14
CA VAL A 15 3.33 7.35 3.22
C VAL A 15 3.82 7.67 1.81
N ILE A 16 4.19 6.65 1.06
CA ILE A 16 4.79 6.77 -0.26
C ILE A 16 3.90 6.00 -1.24
N ALA A 17 3.43 6.67 -2.28
CA ALA A 17 2.83 6.01 -3.44
C ALA A 17 3.92 5.74 -4.47
N VAL A 18 4.05 4.47 -4.87
CA VAL A 18 4.93 4.01 -5.94
C VAL A 18 4.09 3.68 -7.15
N ALA A 19 4.17 4.50 -8.19
CA ALA A 19 3.49 4.23 -9.45
C ALA A 19 3.98 2.95 -10.12
N ALA A 20 3.17 2.39 -11.03
CA ALA A 20 3.57 1.22 -11.82
C ALA A 20 4.85 1.46 -12.64
N ASP A 21 5.15 2.72 -12.99
CA ASP A 21 6.38 3.15 -13.65
C ASP A 21 7.60 3.25 -12.71
N GLY A 22 7.43 2.94 -11.42
CA GLY A 22 8.47 3.03 -10.39
C GLY A 22 8.65 4.43 -9.79
N THR A 23 7.84 5.41 -10.20
CA THR A 23 7.88 6.77 -9.64
C THR A 23 7.38 6.77 -8.21
N ARG A 24 8.18 7.28 -7.27
CA ARG A 24 7.86 7.34 -5.84
C ARG A 24 7.45 8.76 -5.47
N ARG A 25 6.28 8.94 -4.86
CA ARG A 25 5.86 10.24 -4.31
C ARG A 25 5.35 10.10 -2.88
N VAL A 26 5.57 11.12 -2.07
CA VAL A 26 5.01 11.17 -0.72
C VAL A 26 3.53 11.55 -0.83
N LEU A 27 2.66 10.77 -0.18
CA LEU A 27 1.24 11.08 -0.06
C LEU A 27 1.01 12.02 1.13
N MET A 28 0.12 12.98 0.91
CA MET A 28 -0.35 13.93 1.92
C MET A 28 -1.87 13.98 1.92
N GLU A 29 -2.46 14.53 2.98
CA GLU A 29 -3.90 14.83 2.99
C GLU A 29 -4.30 15.69 1.77
N GLY A 30 -5.36 15.27 1.08
CA GLY A 30 -5.83 15.88 -0.17
C GLY A 30 -5.18 15.35 -1.45
N ASP A 31 -4.19 14.46 -1.36
CA ASP A 31 -3.50 13.91 -2.54
C ASP A 31 -4.33 12.83 -3.25
N ARG A 32 -4.21 12.68 -4.57
CA ARG A 32 -5.06 11.76 -5.37
C ARG A 32 -4.40 10.42 -5.59
N VAL A 33 -4.94 9.33 -5.07
CA VAL A 33 -4.39 7.98 -5.29
C VAL A 33 -4.85 7.44 -6.64
N PHE A 34 -3.95 6.81 -7.40
CA PHE A 34 -4.26 6.21 -8.70
C PHE A 34 -4.34 4.68 -8.65
N ALA A 35 -5.16 4.12 -9.56
CA ALA A 35 -5.26 2.67 -9.70
C ALA A 35 -3.90 2.09 -10.13
N GLY A 36 -3.46 1.04 -9.43
CA GLY A 36 -2.21 0.34 -9.75
C GLY A 36 -0.95 0.96 -9.15
N GLU A 37 -1.06 2.02 -8.34
CA GLU A 37 0.06 2.48 -7.51
C GLU A 37 0.16 1.65 -6.22
N GLN A 38 1.38 1.32 -5.81
CA GLN A 38 1.63 0.65 -4.53
C GLN A 38 1.73 1.68 -3.41
N LEU A 39 1.01 1.47 -2.32
CA LEU A 39 1.06 2.33 -1.14
C LEU A 39 2.03 1.72 -0.11
N GLU A 40 3.11 2.43 0.17
CA GLU A 40 4.10 2.09 1.18
C GLU A 40 3.95 3.02 2.38
N THR A 41 3.36 2.52 3.46
CA THR A 41 3.31 3.22 4.75
C THR A 41 4.58 2.97 5.55
N GLY A 42 5.19 4.02 6.10
CA GLY A 42 6.37 3.94 6.97
C GLY A 42 6.09 3.25 8.32
N ALA A 43 7.10 3.18 9.18
CA ALA A 43 7.07 2.43 10.44
C ALA A 43 5.97 2.86 11.45
N ALA A 44 5.46 4.08 11.33
CA ALA A 44 4.31 4.62 12.05
C ALA A 44 3.28 5.25 11.09
N GLY A 45 3.25 4.77 9.84
CA GLY A 45 2.44 5.31 8.77
C GLY A 45 1.02 4.76 8.76
N ALA A 46 0.03 5.61 8.55
CA ALA A 46 -1.33 5.22 8.24
C ALA A 46 -1.92 6.18 7.19
N VAL A 47 -2.73 5.67 6.26
CA VAL A 47 -3.42 6.48 5.25
C VAL A 47 -4.86 6.03 5.10
N ALA A 48 -5.78 6.99 5.03
CA ALA A 48 -7.17 6.79 4.67
C ALA A 48 -7.43 7.42 3.29
N VAL A 49 -7.91 6.62 2.36
CA VAL A 49 -8.22 7.04 0.99
C VAL A 49 -9.72 6.94 0.79
N HIS A 50 -10.35 8.06 0.49
CA HIS A 50 -11.75 8.12 0.11
C HIS A 50 -11.86 7.85 -1.39
N LEU A 51 -12.43 6.70 -1.74
CA LEU A 51 -12.62 6.27 -3.12
C LEU A 51 -13.79 7.03 -3.76
N HIS A 52 -13.75 7.22 -5.08
CA HIS A 52 -14.82 7.91 -5.81
C HIS A 52 -16.17 7.17 -5.75
N ASN A 53 -16.17 5.89 -5.34
CA ASN A 53 -17.37 5.08 -5.13
C ASN A 53 -18.00 5.28 -3.74
N GLY A 54 -17.42 6.15 -2.90
CA GLY A 54 -17.88 6.43 -1.54
C GLY A 54 -17.35 5.45 -0.47
N ALA A 55 -16.53 4.47 -0.84
CA ALA A 55 -15.87 3.58 0.11
C ALA A 55 -14.55 4.21 0.62
N GLU A 56 -14.13 3.84 1.82
CA GLU A 56 -12.84 4.27 2.39
C GLU A 56 -11.89 3.08 2.46
N LEU A 57 -10.70 3.24 1.88
CA LEU A 57 -9.60 2.30 1.99
C LEU A 57 -8.59 2.81 3.01
N THR A 58 -8.49 2.14 4.14
CA THR A 58 -7.57 2.53 5.22
C THR A 58 -6.44 1.52 5.37
N LEU A 59 -5.22 2.01 5.24
CA LEU A 59 -3.98 1.26 5.38
C LEU A 59 -3.30 1.66 6.68
N GLY A 60 -3.08 0.69 7.56
CA GLY A 60 -2.47 0.89 8.86
C GLY A 60 -0.98 0.56 8.90
N THR A 61 -0.43 0.60 10.12
CA THR A 61 0.99 0.46 10.40
C THR A 61 1.55 -0.91 10.01
N ARG A 62 2.69 -0.93 9.28
CA ARG A 62 3.43 -2.15 8.87
C ARG A 62 2.66 -3.12 7.96
N GLN A 63 1.73 -2.61 7.16
CA GLN A 63 1.04 -3.40 6.16
C GLN A 63 1.47 -2.97 4.75
N GLN A 64 2.08 -3.88 4.00
CA GLN A 64 2.34 -3.67 2.58
C GLN A 64 1.13 -4.20 1.80
N LEU A 65 0.29 -3.30 1.31
CA LEU A 65 -0.83 -3.66 0.44
C LEU A 65 -0.55 -3.16 -0.98
N VAL A 66 -0.44 -4.10 -1.91
CA VAL A 66 -0.43 -3.76 -3.33
C VAL A 66 -1.86 -3.40 -3.72
N VAL A 67 -2.08 -2.19 -4.23
CA VAL A 67 -3.40 -1.77 -4.71
C VAL A 67 -3.64 -2.40 -6.08
N VAL A 68 -4.09 -3.65 -6.08
CA VAL A 68 -4.57 -4.35 -7.28
C VAL A 68 -6.11 -4.31 -7.33
N PRO A 69 -6.74 -4.20 -8.51
CA PRO A 69 -8.20 -4.27 -8.65
C PRO A 69 -8.84 -5.63 -8.28
N ARG A 70 -8.12 -6.55 -7.63
CA ARG A 70 -8.63 -7.89 -7.31
C ARG A 70 -7.95 -8.47 -6.07
N VAL A 71 -8.80 -8.78 -5.09
CA VAL A 71 -8.62 -9.76 -3.99
C VAL A 71 -7.33 -9.62 -3.17
N VAL A 72 -7.54 -9.12 -1.96
CA VAL A 72 -6.62 -9.21 -0.81
C VAL A 72 -6.57 -10.66 -0.33
N GLY A 73 -5.36 -11.21 -0.20
CA GLY A 73 -5.14 -12.46 0.51
C GLY A 73 -3.73 -13.00 0.35
N GLN A 74 -2.80 -12.59 1.21
CA GLN A 74 -1.62 -13.42 1.53
C GLN A 74 -0.91 -12.98 2.81
N PRO A 75 -0.67 -13.93 3.72
CA PRO A 75 0.59 -14.00 4.45
C PRO A 75 1.36 -15.26 4.01
N GLY A 76 2.59 -15.08 3.53
CA GLY A 76 3.47 -16.18 3.10
C GLY A 76 4.04 -16.99 4.28
N PRO A 77 4.33 -18.29 4.11
CA PRO A 77 5.02 -19.06 5.15
C PRO A 77 6.52 -18.76 5.17
N ALA A 78 7.03 -18.72 6.41
CA ALA A 78 8.39 -18.38 6.79
C ALA A 78 9.45 -19.24 6.10
N ARG A 79 10.57 -18.58 5.77
CA ARG A 79 11.83 -19.24 5.47
C ARG A 79 12.42 -19.82 6.75
N GLU A 80 12.33 -21.13 6.91
CA GLU A 80 13.26 -21.91 7.74
C GLU A 80 13.72 -23.13 6.92
N GLN A 81 14.80 -22.94 6.15
CA GLN A 81 15.56 -24.07 5.59
C GLN A 81 16.76 -24.29 6.52
N HIS A 82 16.52 -25.06 7.56
CA HIS A 82 17.51 -25.56 8.50
C HIS A 82 18.44 -26.58 7.80
N ARG A 83 19.75 -26.48 8.04
CA ARG A 83 20.84 -27.31 7.46
C ARG A 83 20.52 -28.82 7.43
N PRO A 84 20.87 -29.55 6.35
CA PRO A 84 21.19 -30.96 6.46
C PRO A 84 22.70 -31.11 6.68
N GLY A 85 23.09 -31.30 7.94
CA GLY A 85 24.39 -31.84 8.29
C GLY A 85 24.17 -33.06 9.17
N HIS A 86 24.17 -34.25 8.59
CA HIS A 86 24.44 -35.47 9.33
C HIS A 86 25.16 -36.46 8.42
N ALA A 87 26.34 -36.84 8.90
CA ALA A 87 27.25 -37.85 8.37
C ALA A 87 26.69 -39.27 8.55
#